data_AF-G5GKN5-F1
#
_entry.id   AF-G5GKN5-F1
#
_cell.length_a   1.000
_cell.length_b   1.000
_cell.length_c   1.000
_cell.angle_alpha   90.00
_cell.angle_beta   90.00
_cell.angle_gamma   90.00
#
_symmetry.space_group_name_H-M   'P 1'
#
loop_
_entity.id
_entity.type
_entity.pdbx_description
1 polymer ?
#
loop_
_entity_poly.entity_id
_entity_poly.type
_entity_poly.pdbx_seq_one_letter_code
_entity_poly.pdbx_strand_id
1 'polypeptide(L)'
;MSKKIVLIAELPSYIDGLCKRLKEMGYSDGTIKTHRRTLNKFCQYADKMQFKNFDSFAIQQFVIASNADNYDNKYHSCRYNRPFAMLNDFITFNSVLRQKYSSVCSFNET
;
A
#
# COMPACT_ATOMS: atom_id res chain seq x y z
N MET A 1 1.68 12.24 18.28
CA MET A 1 0.80 11.05 18.28
C MET A 1 1.66 9.80 18.31
N SER A 2 1.49 8.91 19.28
CA SER A 2 2.21 7.63 19.31
C SER A 2 1.83 6.79 18.10
N LYS A 3 2.83 6.24 17.41
CA LYS A 3 2.63 5.39 16.24
C LYS A 3 1.99 4.08 16.71
N LYS A 4 0.75 3.81 16.28
CA LYS A 4 0.06 2.55 16.59
C LYS A 4 0.91 1.40 16.06
N ILE A 5 1.32 0.50 16.95
CA ILE A 5 2.00 -0.74 16.55
C ILE A 5 0.93 -1.66 15.98
N VAL A 6 1.15 -2.13 14.75
CA VAL A 6 0.24 -3.05 14.06
C VAL A 6 0.96 -4.36 13.87
N LEU A 7 0.33 -5.45 14.29
CA LEU A 7 0.89 -6.78 14.12
C LEU A 7 0.59 -7.31 12.72
N ILE A 8 1.54 -8.04 12.11
CA ILE A 8 1.33 -8.66 10.79
C ILE A 8 0.09 -9.56 10.79
N ALA A 9 -0.16 -10.27 11.89
CA ALA A 9 -1.33 -11.15 12.05
C ALA A 9 -2.67 -10.42 11.95
N GLU A 10 -2.72 -9.12 12.24
CA GLU A 10 -3.95 -8.31 12.17
C GLU A 10 -4.20 -7.75 10.76
N LEU A 11 -3.18 -7.75 9.89
CA LEU A 11 -3.27 -7.13 8.56
C LEU A 11 -4.40 -7.66 7.68
N PRO A 12 -4.74 -8.96 7.65
CA PRO A 12 -5.87 -9.45 6.86
C PRO A 12 -7.17 -8.70 7.17
N SER A 13 -7.43 -8.41 8.46
CA SER A 13 -8.61 -7.65 8.88
C SER A 13 -8.56 -6.19 8.39
N TYR A 14 -7.41 -5.52 8.53
CA TYR A 14 -7.24 -4.16 8.01
C TYR A 14 -7.33 -4.09 6.48
N ILE A 15 -6.85 -5.10 5.76
CA ILE A 15 -6.94 -5.19 4.30
C ILE A 15 -8.41 -5.31 3.86
N ASP A 16 -9.20 -6.12 4.55
CA ASP A 16 -10.64 -6.23 4.27
C ASP A 16 -11.38 -4.93 4.57
N GLY A 17 -11.07 -4.28 5.69
CA GLY A 17 -11.59 -2.95 6.04
C GLY A 17 -11.25 -1.90 4.97
N LEU A 18 -10.00 -1.86 4.52
CA LEU A 18 -9.56 -0.97 3.45
C LEU A 18 -10.32 -1.23 2.15
N CYS A 19 -10.51 -2.49 1.75
CA CYS A 19 -11.23 -2.82 0.52
C CYS A 19 -12.69 -2.35 0.55
N LYS A 20 -13.38 -2.54 1.69
CA LYS A 20 -14.74 -2.02 1.89
C LYS A 20 -14.75 -0.50 1.79
N ARG A 21 -13.80 0.17 2.45
CA ARG A 21 -13.70 1.64 2.43
C ARG A 21 -13.43 2.18 1.02
N LEU A 22 -12.52 1.57 0.27
CA LEU A 22 -12.25 1.95 -1.11
C LEU A 22 -13.48 1.79 -2.01
N LYS A 23 -14.29 0.75 -1.79
CA LYS A 23 -15.56 0.56 -2.51
C LYS A 23 -16.56 1.67 -2.20
N GLU A 24 -16.73 2.04 -0.92
CA GLU A 24 -17.58 3.17 -0.50
C GLU A 24 -17.11 4.51 -1.10
N MET A 25 -15.80 4.67 -1.29
CA MET A 25 -15.20 5.86 -1.91
C MET A 25 -15.29 5.86 -3.44
N GLY A 26 -15.89 4.83 -4.07
CA GLY A 26 -16.09 4.75 -5.51
C GLY A 26 -14.86 4.29 -6.32
N TYR A 27 -13.88 3.65 -5.70
CA TYR A 27 -12.79 3.02 -6.45
C TYR A 27 -13.30 1.82 -7.25
N SER A 28 -12.72 1.59 -8.44
CA SER A 28 -13.09 0.45 -9.28
C SER A 28 -12.69 -0.89 -8.66
N ASP A 29 -13.48 -1.93 -8.90
CA ASP A 29 -13.20 -3.29 -8.41
C ASP A 29 -11.84 -3.80 -8.87
N GLY A 30 -11.41 -3.45 -10.10
CA GLY A 30 -10.07 -3.78 -10.62
C GLY A 30 -8.94 -3.16 -9.80
N THR A 31 -9.12 -1.92 -9.34
CA THR A 31 -8.15 -1.23 -8.47
C THR A 31 -8.10 -1.90 -7.09
N ILE A 32 -9.26 -2.15 -6.49
CA ILE A 32 -9.39 -2.80 -5.19
C ILE A 32 -8.75 -4.20 -5.22
N LYS A 33 -9.05 -5.00 -6.25
CA LYS A 33 -8.47 -6.32 -6.47
C LYS A 33 -6.94 -6.26 -6.58
N THR A 34 -6.41 -5.27 -7.28
CA THR A 34 -4.96 -5.07 -7.43
C THR A 34 -4.31 -4.75 -6.09
N HIS A 35 -4.88 -3.81 -5.31
CA HIS A 35 -4.37 -3.43 -3.99
C HIS A 35 -4.41 -4.62 -3.02
N ARG A 36 -5.54 -5.32 -2.94
CA ARG A 36 -5.70 -6.54 -2.14
C ARG A 36 -4.65 -7.59 -2.48
N ARG A 37 -4.41 -7.86 -3.76
CA ARG A 37 -3.42 -8.85 -4.20
C ARG A 37 -2.01 -8.48 -3.72
N THR A 38 -1.61 -7.22 -3.85
CA THR A 38 -0.29 -6.76 -3.38
C THR A 38 -0.15 -6.90 -1.88
N LEU A 39 -1.16 -6.48 -1.11
CA LEU A 39 -1.12 -6.55 0.35
C LEU A 39 -1.14 -8.00 0.86
N ASN A 40 -1.88 -8.90 0.21
CA ASN A 40 -1.87 -10.33 0.56
C ASN A 40 -0.51 -11.00 0.27
N LYS A 41 0.15 -10.63 -0.83
CA LYS A 41 1.53 -11.09 -1.10
C LYS A 41 2.50 -10.62 -0.03
N PHE A 42 2.33 -9.39 0.47
CA PHE A 42 3.10 -8.90 1.58
C PHE A 42 2.86 -9.71 2.85
N CYS A 43 1.62 -10.04 3.21
CA CYS A 43 1.33 -10.88 4.37
C CYS A 43 2.04 -12.25 4.27
N GLN A 44 1.99 -12.90 3.10
CA GLN A 44 2.70 -14.17 2.86
C GLN A 44 4.22 -14.02 2.98
N TYR A 45 4.77 -12.93 2.45
CA TYR A 45 6.20 -12.63 2.57
C TYR A 45 6.61 -12.37 4.02
N ALA A 46 5.81 -11.59 4.75
CA ALA A 46 6.08 -11.24 6.13
C ALA A 46 6.01 -12.47 7.04
N ASP A 47 5.07 -13.38 6.81
CA ASP A 47 4.98 -14.66 7.50
C ASP A 47 6.23 -15.52 7.22
N LYS A 48 6.63 -15.66 5.95
CA LYS A 48 7.86 -16.38 5.57
C LYS A 48 9.13 -15.81 6.20
N MET A 49 9.23 -14.48 6.30
CA MET A 49 10.35 -13.78 6.91
C MET A 49 10.22 -13.60 8.43
N GLN A 50 9.15 -14.13 9.03
CA GLN A 50 8.85 -14.03 10.46
C GLN A 50 8.81 -12.58 11.01
N PHE A 51 8.37 -11.63 10.19
CA PHE A 51 8.13 -10.27 10.68
C PHE A 51 6.94 -10.27 11.64
N LYS A 52 7.14 -9.67 12.81
CA LYS A 52 6.08 -9.54 13.82
C LYS A 52 5.25 -8.27 13.61
N ASN A 53 5.92 -7.18 13.23
CA ASN A 53 5.33 -5.86 13.14
C ASN A 53 5.17 -5.43 11.68
N PHE A 54 4.09 -4.73 11.39
CA PHE A 54 3.91 -3.98 10.16
C PHE A 54 4.60 -2.62 10.30
N ASP A 55 5.76 -2.47 9.65
CA ASP A 55 6.54 -1.24 9.65
C ASP A 55 7.20 -0.97 8.30
N SER A 56 7.85 0.19 8.19
CA SER A 56 8.54 0.61 6.97
C SER A 56 9.69 -0.33 6.58
N PHE A 57 10.33 -0.98 7.55
CA PHE A 57 11.42 -1.90 7.28
C PHE A 57 10.91 -3.17 6.60
N ALA A 58 9.87 -3.80 7.14
CA ALA A 58 9.24 -4.97 6.53
C ALA A 58 8.72 -4.68 5.11
N ILE A 59 8.10 -3.51 4.90
CA ILE A 59 7.63 -3.06 3.58
C ILE A 59 8.80 -2.90 2.61
N GLN A 60 9.88 -2.23 3.01
CA GLN A 60 11.06 -2.04 2.16
C GLN A 60 11.67 -3.39 1.77
N GLN A 61 11.82 -4.32 2.71
CA GLN A 61 12.32 -5.67 2.45
C GLN A 61 11.44 -6.39 1.42
N PHE A 62 10.11 -6.29 1.54
CA PHE A 62 9.18 -6.85 0.56
C PHE A 62 9.31 -6.20 -0.82
N VAL A 63 9.43 -4.88 -0.88
CA VAL A 63 9.58 -4.14 -2.14
C VAL A 63 10.87 -4.53 -2.83
N ILE A 64 11.98 -4.65 -2.10
CA ILE A 64 13.27 -5.09 -2.64
C ILE A 64 13.15 -6.53 -3.16
N ALA A 65 12.64 -7.46 -2.33
CA ALA A 65 12.48 -8.87 -2.72
C ALA A 65 11.52 -9.09 -3.89
N SER A 66 10.51 -8.21 -4.04
CA SER A 66 9.56 -8.26 -5.15
C SER A 66 10.08 -7.61 -6.44
N ASN A 67 11.19 -6.86 -6.37
CA ASN A 67 11.77 -6.06 -7.45
C ASN A 67 13.21 -6.47 -7.79
N ALA A 68 13.57 -7.75 -7.63
CA ALA A 68 14.93 -8.26 -7.83
C ALA A 68 15.59 -7.85 -9.17
N ASP A 69 14.83 -7.42 -10.19
CA ASP A 69 15.35 -7.01 -11.50
C ASP A 69 15.00 -5.57 -11.98
N ASN A 70 14.23 -4.73 -11.23
CA ASN A 70 13.69 -3.48 -11.81
C ASN A 70 13.42 -2.32 -10.80
N TYR A 71 14.32 -2.09 -9.85
CA TYR A 71 14.16 -1.02 -8.85
C TYR A 71 14.16 0.41 -9.45
N ASP A 72 14.80 0.62 -10.60
CA ASP A 72 14.96 1.95 -11.23
C ASP A 72 13.70 2.49 -11.92
N ASN A 73 12.64 1.69 -12.09
CA ASN A 73 11.43 2.18 -12.73
C ASN A 73 10.49 2.86 -11.72
N LYS A 74 10.52 4.20 -11.68
CA LYS A 74 9.68 5.08 -10.83
C LYS A 74 8.18 4.77 -10.90
N TYR A 75 7.66 4.27 -12.02
CA TYR A 75 6.25 3.87 -12.14
C TYR A 75 5.95 2.55 -11.43
N HIS A 76 6.93 1.65 -11.33
CA HIS A 76 6.80 0.38 -10.63
C HIS A 76 6.83 0.55 -9.10
N SER A 77 7.65 1.45 -8.57
CA SER A 77 7.69 1.72 -7.12
C SER A 77 6.35 2.28 -6.61
N CYS A 78 5.67 3.14 -7.38
CA CYS A 78 4.33 3.62 -7.05
C CYS A 78 3.29 2.50 -6.94
N ARG A 79 3.38 1.46 -7.78
CA ARG A 79 2.44 0.33 -7.78
C ARG A 79 2.48 -0.49 -6.49
N TYR A 80 3.65 -0.60 -5.87
CA TYR A 80 3.81 -1.29 -4.60
C TYR A 80 3.58 -0.37 -3.41
N ASN A 81 4.08 0.87 -3.46
CA ASN A 81 3.97 1.82 -2.35
C ASN A 81 2.55 2.33 -2.11
N ARG A 82 1.74 2.49 -3.17
CA ARG A 82 0.38 3.04 -3.05
C ARG A 82 -0.55 2.19 -2.18
N PRO A 83 -0.64 0.85 -2.36
CA PRO A 83 -1.39 -0.01 -1.45
C PRO A 83 -0.98 0.15 0.02
N PHE A 84 0.32 0.23 0.33
CA PHE A 84 0.80 0.39 1.71
C PHE A 84 0.51 1.77 2.29
N ALA A 85 0.62 2.83 1.48
CA ALA A 85 0.25 4.17 1.89
C ALA A 85 -1.25 4.26 2.21
N MET A 86 -2.11 3.72 1.35
CA MET A 86 -3.55 3.68 1.60
C MET A 86 -3.91 2.84 2.83
N LEU A 87 -3.20 1.74 3.06
CA LEU A 87 -3.37 0.92 4.27
C LEU A 87 -2.95 1.68 5.53
N ASN A 88 -1.83 2.41 5.49
CA ASN A 88 -1.39 3.26 6.60
C ASN A 88 -2.38 4.38 6.90
N ASP A 89 -2.91 5.05 5.87
CA ASP A 89 -3.94 6.07 6.03
C ASP A 89 -5.18 5.46 6.70
N PHE A 90 -5.62 4.30 6.21
CA PHE A 90 -6.78 3.61 6.76
C PHE A 90 -6.58 3.19 8.22
N ILE A 91 -5.42 2.64 8.57
CA ILE A 91 -5.09 2.25 9.96
C ILE A 91 -5.06 3.48 10.88
N THR A 92 -4.54 4.61 10.39
CA THR A 92 -4.31 5.81 11.21
C THR A 92 -5.56 6.66 11.35
N PHE A 93 -6.31 6.83 10.27
CA PHE A 93 -7.40 7.80 10.17
C PHE A 93 -8.76 7.17 9.89
N ASN A 94 -8.84 5.84 9.75
CA ASN A 94 -10.02 5.12 9.28
C ASN A 94 -10.55 5.68 7.93
N SER A 95 -9.65 6.23 7.11
CA SER A 95 -9.95 6.86 5.83
C SER A 95 -8.75 6.75 4.91
N VAL A 96 -8.95 6.87 3.60
CA VAL A 96 -7.85 6.90 2.62
C VAL A 96 -7.69 8.34 2.15
N LEU A 97 -6.53 8.93 2.41
CA LEU A 97 -6.26 10.27 1.91
C LEU A 97 -6.10 10.17 0.39
N ARG A 98 -6.89 10.95 -0.34
CA ARG A 98 -6.86 10.92 -1.81
C ARG A 98 -5.47 11.35 -2.27
N GLN A 99 -4.67 10.40 -2.71
CA GLN A 99 -3.40 10.68 -3.37
C GLN A 99 -3.69 11.30 -4.75
N LYS A 100 -3.90 12.62 -4.78
CA LYS A 100 -3.89 13.42 -6.02
C LYS A 100 -2.51 13.24 -6.63
N TYR A 101 -2.43 12.57 -7.78
CA TYR A 101 -1.38 12.95 -8.71
C TYR A 101 -1.76 14.35 -9.18
N SER A 102 -0.98 15.37 -8.83
CA SER A 102 -0.98 16.54 -9.69
C SER A 102 -0.45 16.05 -11.03
N SER A 103 -1.34 15.87 -12.01
CA SER A 103 -0.91 15.99 -13.39
C SER A 103 -0.49 17.45 -13.53
N VAL A 104 0.80 17.73 -13.29
CA VAL A 104 1.39 18.95 -13.82
C VAL A 104 1.48 18.73 -15.32
N CYS A 105 0.34 18.84 -16.00
CA CYS A 105 0.30 19.31 -17.38
C CYS A 105 0.43 20.83 -17.28
N SER A 106 1.66 21.29 -17.06
CA SER A 106 2.04 22.66 -17.38
C SER A 106 2.88 22.60 -18.65
N PHE A 107 2.22 22.30 -19.77
CA PHE A 107 2.65 22.88 -21.03
C PHE A 107 2.21 24.34 -20.97
N ASN A 108 3.13 25.21 -20.60
CA ASN A 108 3.10 26.59 -21.04
C ASN A 108 4.52 26.88 -21.55
N GLU A 109 4.74 26.51 -22.81
CA GLU A 109 5.68 27.24 -23.65
C GLU A 109 5.05 28.60 -23.94
N THR A 110 5.69 29.65 -23.43
CA THR A 110 5.70 30.99 -24.04
C THR A 110 7.06 31.60 -23.74
#